data_AF-A0A3R8PZS4-F1
#
_entry.id   AF-A0A3R8PZS4-F1
#
_cell.length_a   1.000
_cell.length_b   1.000
_cell.length_c   1.000
_cell.angle_alpha   90.00
_cell.angle_beta   90.00
_cell.angle_gamma   90.00
#
_symmetry.space_group_name_H-M   'P 1'
#
loop_
_entity.id
_entity.type
_entity.pdbx_description
1 polymer ?
#
loop_
_entity_poly.entity_id
_entity_poly.type
_entity_poly.pdbx_seq_one_letter_code
_entity_poly.pdbx_strand_id
1 'polypeptide(L)'
;MSSLDELFQALQGIESRLEEAGAHLGTCQGKLDEARQALVRLDPEHPETVLPPGLPRTHDQVERAQRLVDLVRSTLRDFGTRL
;
A
#
# COMPACT_ATOMS: atom_id res chain seq x y z
N MET A 1 31.59 0.76 -16.20
CA MET A 1 30.13 0.68 -16.32
C MET A 1 29.62 2.06 -16.70
N SER A 2 28.61 2.16 -17.56
CA SER A 2 28.04 3.45 -17.93
C SER A 2 27.20 3.99 -16.78
N SER A 3 27.18 5.32 -16.58
CA SER A 3 26.27 5.97 -15.62
C SER A 3 24.80 5.65 -15.91
N LEU A 4 24.49 5.29 -17.17
CA LEU A 4 23.17 4.87 -17.62
C LEU A 4 22.81 3.45 -17.12
N ASP A 5 23.77 2.53 -17.07
CA ASP A 5 23.56 1.17 -16.53
C ASP A 5 23.31 1.22 -15.02
N GLU A 6 24.06 2.07 -14.31
CA GLU A 6 23.87 2.30 -12.87
C GLU A 6 22.49 2.88 -12.56
N LEU A 7 22.01 3.81 -13.39
CA LEU A 7 20.66 4.35 -13.29
C LEU A 7 19.59 3.27 -13.51
N PHE A 8 19.73 2.44 -14.54
CA PHE A 8 18.78 1.35 -14.79
C PHE A 8 18.73 0.34 -13.64
N GLN A 9 19.89 -0.05 -13.09
CA GLN A 9 19.94 -0.93 -11.93
C GLN A 9 19.29 -0.31 -10.69
N ALA A 10 19.52 0.98 -10.45
CA ALA A 10 18.87 1.70 -9.35
C ALA A 10 17.35 1.75 -9.53
N LEU A 11 16.85 2.03 -10.74
CA LEU A 11 15.42 2.06 -11.04
C LEU A 11 14.77 0.69 -10.82
N GLN A 12 15.39 -0.39 -11.28
CA GLN A 12 14.91 -1.77 -11.04
C GLN A 12 14.87 -2.09 -9.54
N GLY A 13 15.90 -1.71 -8.79
CA GLY A 13 15.94 -1.91 -7.34
C GLY A 13 14.83 -1.16 -6.61
N ILE A 14 14.49 0.05 -7.06
CA ILE A 14 13.38 0.84 -6.51
C ILE A 14 12.03 0.20 -6.88
N GLU A 15 11.85 -0.26 -8.11
CA GLU A 15 10.61 -0.93 -8.55
C GLU A 15 10.32 -2.19 -7.71
N SER A 16 11.35 -3.02 -7.47
CA SER A 16 11.23 -4.21 -6.62
C SER A 16 10.79 -3.86 -5.19
N ARG A 17 11.40 -2.82 -4.59
CA ARG A 17 11.03 -2.37 -3.23
C ARG A 17 9.62 -1.81 -3.16
N LEU A 18 9.16 -1.12 -4.20
CA LEU A 18 7.80 -0.62 -4.28
C LEU A 18 6.79 -1.75 -4.45
N GLU A 19 7.14 -2.81 -5.17
CA GLU A 19 6.32 -4.01 -5.28
C GLU A 19 6.17 -4.73 -3.94
N GLU A 20 7.26 -4.92 -3.21
CA GLU A 20 7.24 -5.47 -1.85
C GLU A 20 6.39 -4.60 -0.90
N ALA A 21 6.59 -3.28 -0.94
CA ALA A 21 5.82 -2.34 -0.13
C ALA A 21 4.31 -2.41 -0.46
N GLY A 22 3.95 -2.48 -1.74
CA GLY A 22 2.57 -2.63 -2.19
C GLY A 22 1.93 -3.95 -1.73
N ALA A 23 2.68 -5.06 -1.77
CA ALA A 23 2.21 -6.35 -1.27
C ALA A 23 1.99 -6.35 0.25
N HIS A 24 2.90 -5.72 1.00
CA HIS A 24 2.77 -5.56 2.44
C HIS A 24 1.56 -4.69 2.82
N LEU A 25 1.35 -3.57 2.14
CA LEU A 25 0.20 -2.70 2.35
C LEU A 25 -1.12 -3.42 2.04
N GLY A 26 -1.19 -4.17 0.93
CA GLY A 26 -2.36 -5.00 0.60
C GLY A 26 -2.66 -6.06 1.67
N THR A 27 -1.62 -6.70 2.22
CA THR A 27 -1.76 -7.64 3.35
C THR A 27 -2.29 -6.94 4.60
N CYS A 28 -1.78 -5.75 4.93
CA CYS A 28 -2.25 -4.96 6.05
C CYS A 28 -3.73 -4.55 5.87
N GLN A 29 -4.13 -4.17 4.66
CA GLN A 29 -5.51 -3.81 4.35
C GLN A 29 -6.45 -5.00 4.58
N GLY A 30 -6.09 -6.19 4.07
CA GLY A 30 -6.87 -7.41 4.30
C GLY A 30 -7.05 -7.72 5.79
N LYS A 31 -5.98 -7.62 6.58
CA LYS A 31 -6.05 -7.82 8.04
C LYS A 31 -6.91 -6.77 8.75
N LEU A 32 -6.87 -5.52 8.30
CA LEU A 32 -7.72 -4.45 8.84
C LEU A 32 -9.20 -4.71 8.53
N ASP A 33 -9.51 -5.20 7.33
CA ASP A 33 -10.88 -5.56 6.96
C ASP A 33 -11.38 -6.78 7.72
N GLU A 34 -10.55 -7.80 7.91
CA GLU A 34 -10.87 -8.96 8.75
C GLU A 34 -11.14 -8.54 10.20
N ALA A 35 -10.28 -7.68 10.77
CA ALA A 35 -10.47 -7.16 12.12
C ALA A 35 -11.76 -6.34 12.23
N ARG A 36 -12.04 -5.47 11.25
CA ARG A 36 -13.28 -4.68 11.20
C ARG A 36 -14.51 -5.59 11.16
N GLN A 37 -14.51 -6.61 10.31
CA GLN A 37 -15.62 -7.56 10.22
C GLN A 37 -15.79 -8.36 11.50
N ALA A 38 -14.71 -8.80 12.14
CA ALA A 38 -14.76 -9.52 13.41
C ALA A 38 -15.37 -8.66 14.52
N LEU A 39 -15.00 -7.38 14.60
CA LEU A 39 -15.52 -6.42 15.58
C LEU A 39 -17.01 -6.13 15.35
N VAL A 40 -17.42 -5.92 14.10
CA VAL A 40 -18.83 -5.70 13.74
C VAL A 40 -19.70 -6.94 14.02
N ARG A 41 -19.15 -8.14 13.88
CA ARG A 41 -19.88 -9.38 14.25
C ARG A 41 -20.07 -9.55 15.75
N LEU A 42 -19.24 -8.89 16.56
CA LEU A 42 -19.25 -9.02 18.02
C LEU A 42 -20.40 -8.22 18.65
N ASP A 43 -20.71 -7.06 18.07
CA ASP A 43 -21.96 -6.33 18.32
C ASP A 43 -22.49 -5.74 16.99
N PRO A 44 -23.41 -6.45 16.33
CA PRO A 44 -24.00 -5.99 15.08
C PRO A 44 -25.04 -4.88 15.28
N GLU A 45 -25.56 -4.68 16.50
CA GLU A 45 -26.54 -3.64 16.79
C GLU A 45 -25.88 -2.28 17.08
N HIS A 46 -24.65 -2.29 17.64
CA HIS A 46 -23.89 -1.07 17.94
C HIS A 46 -22.42 -1.17 17.49
N PRO A 47 -22.15 -1.24 16.17
CA PRO A 47 -20.79 -1.41 15.64
C PRO A 47 -19.84 -0.28 16.06
N GLU A 48 -20.34 0.94 16.29
CA GLU A 48 -19.58 2.10 16.77
C GLU A 48 -19.01 1.95 18.18
N THR A 49 -19.54 1.03 18.98
CA THR A 49 -19.04 0.77 20.35
C THR A 49 -17.87 -0.21 20.36
N VAL A 50 -17.77 -1.06 19.33
CA VAL A 50 -16.76 -2.12 19.23
C VAL A 50 -15.64 -1.73 18.25
N LEU A 51 -15.93 -0.84 17.28
CA LEU A 51 -14.92 -0.34 16.36
C LEU A 51 -14.05 0.74 17.03
N PRO A 52 -12.72 0.54 17.11
CA PRO A 52 -11.82 1.58 17.58
C PRO A 52 -11.94 2.83 16.69
N PRO A 53 -11.99 4.04 17.27
CA PRO A 53 -12.18 5.27 16.51
C PRO A 53 -11.03 5.55 15.52
N GLY A 54 -9.84 4.98 15.76
CA GLY A 54 -8.70 5.07 14.86
C GLY A 54 -8.75 4.12 13.66
N LEU A 55 -9.59 3.09 13.68
CA LEU A 55 -9.58 2.03 12.66
C LEU A 55 -9.97 2.54 11.26
N PRO A 56 -11.01 3.37 11.09
CA PRO A 56 -11.31 3.98 9.78
C PRO A 56 -10.15 4.83 9.26
N ARG A 57 -9.56 5.67 10.12
CA ARG A 57 -8.41 6.51 9.77
C ARG A 57 -7.20 5.68 9.33
N THR A 58 -6.92 4.57 10.01
CA THR A 58 -5.84 3.67 9.64
C THR A 58 -6.10 3.02 8.28
N HIS A 59 -7.35 2.64 7.98
CA HIS A 59 -7.74 2.11 6.69
C HIS A 59 -7.51 3.13 5.56
N ASP A 60 -7.96 4.38 5.75
CA ASP A 60 -7.74 5.47 4.79
C ASP A 60 -6.24 5.75 4.54
N GLN A 61 -5.43 5.64 5.59
CA GLN A 61 -3.98 5.83 5.49
C GLN A 61 -3.30 4.72 4.69
N VAL A 62 -3.71 3.46 4.89
CA VAL A 62 -3.19 2.32 4.11
C VAL A 62 -3.61 2.44 2.65
N GLU A 63 -4.86 2.78 2.37
CA GLU A 63 -5.36 2.99 1.01
C GLU A 63 -4.63 4.15 0.31
N ARG A 64 -4.38 5.25 1.05
CA ARG A 64 -3.57 6.37 0.54
C ARG A 64 -2.13 5.95 0.24
N ALA A 65 -1.51 5.17 1.12
CA ALA A 65 -0.16 4.67 0.89
C ALA A 65 -0.10 3.78 -0.35
N GLN A 66 -1.09 2.90 -0.56
CA GLN A 66 -1.20 2.06 -1.75
C GLN A 66 -1.24 2.90 -3.04
N ARG A 67 -2.13 3.91 -3.08
CA ARG A 67 -2.24 4.83 -4.23
C ARG A 67 -0.92 5.55 -4.54
N LEU A 68 -0.17 5.94 -3.51
CA LEU A 68 1.13 6.58 -3.70
C LEU A 68 2.18 5.62 -4.25
N VAL A 69 2.20 4.37 -3.76
CA VAL A 69 3.10 3.32 -4.29
C VAL A 69 2.80 3.06 -5.76
N ASP A 70 1.52 2.93 -6.13
CA ASP A 70 1.11 2.69 -7.52
C ASP A 70 1.48 3.88 -8.43
N LEU A 71 1.28 5.11 -7.96
CA LEU A 71 1.68 6.31 -8.68
C LEU A 71 3.19 6.38 -8.93
N VAL A 72 4.00 6.10 -7.90
CA VAL A 72 5.46 6.11 -8.03
C VAL A 72 5.91 5.00 -8.98
N ARG A 73 5.34 3.79 -8.88
CA ARG A 73 5.64 2.69 -9.83
C ARG A 73 5.32 3.07 -11.27
N SER A 74 4.13 3.64 -11.51
CA SER A 74 3.73 4.13 -12.84
C SER A 74 4.73 5.16 -13.36
N THR A 75 5.12 6.13 -12.52
CA THR A 75 6.05 7.20 -12.90
C THR A 75 7.43 6.65 -13.25
N LEU A 76 7.95 5.68 -12.47
CA LEU A 76 9.24 5.06 -12.73
C LEU A 76 9.23 4.24 -14.03
N ARG A 77 8.13 3.52 -14.31
CA ARG A 77 7.97 2.77 -15.56
C ARG A 77 7.86 3.70 -16.77
N ASP A 78 7.11 4.79 -16.66
CA ASP A 78 7.02 5.81 -17.70
C ASP A 78 8.36 6.49 -17.96
N PHE A 79 9.15 6.74 -16.91
CA PHE A 79 10.49 7.26 -17.04
C PHE A 79 11.43 6.26 -17.74
N GLY A 80 11.41 4.99 -17.32
CA GLY A 80 12.23 3.93 -17.90
C GLY A 80 11.93 3.62 -19.37
N THR A 81 10.68 3.82 -19.82
CA THR A 81 10.29 3.65 -21.23
C THR A 81 10.64 4.84 -22.12
N ARG A 82 10.99 5.99 -21.52
CA ARG A 82 11.36 7.23 -22.24
C ARG A 82 12.88 7.48 -22.28
N LEU A 83 13.66 6.69 -21.54
CA LEU A 83 15.13 6.63 -21.60
C LEU A 83 15.58 5.82 -22.82
#